data_AF-M3HJX1-F1
#
_entry.id   AF-M3HJX1-F1
#
_cell.length_a   1.000
_cell.length_b   1.000
_cell.length_c   1.000
_cell.angle_alpha   90.00
_cell.angle_beta   90.00
_cell.angle_gamma   90.00
#
_symmetry.space_group_name_H-M   'P 1'
#
loop_
_entity.id
_entity.type
_entity.pdbx_description
1 polymer ?
#
loop_
_entity_poly.entity_id
_entity_poly.type
_entity_poly.pdbx_seq_one_letter_code
_entity_poly.pdbx_strand_id
1 'polypeptide(L)'
;MSLRVFFSRFNSNPWFLFSQVFLLFLFSNGILSQFVCRKDLSESGRFEVSESTRKIFQNLHSPIYIDAYYSSKTPGEYKTRLDLTKELLSEIASLGGSNVVLRFHDPDFSVEEQKKAIEAGIQPQILEKTELGSSQIKQAYFGLTLTLGTRKETIPVAFYAEEIEYQILTTLRKMIRGPTDSGIGILSIPGTLSTTGPEIGKDTIGIFINQILKEEYGALPEVHLEEDIQDSLHTLLWIGGGTLSEIAFYKLDQFLMRGGNLILLFKSMDFRLEPPNRKKGIGTNSIGAGIAKPTPRIEEQNRIFESYGFRVNTDLVLDPNRSLPIGPLMEVEPGVIGRNAYPPWILAGHSQEMLNEVSPFTKPLKNLLLPWISSLTLFPDRQPNVRMEPILSSSEEAEVRSSIVALGEKQIFATPIRSGNKKSFWGPY
;
A
#
# COMPACT_ATOMS: atom_id res chain seq x y z
N MET A 1 -24.29 -38.62 -60.38
CA MET A 1 -24.83 -37.33 -59.88
C MET A 1 -23.72 -36.67 -59.08
N SER A 2 -23.13 -35.56 -59.56
CA SER A 2 -21.93 -35.00 -58.92
C SER A 2 -22.29 -34.38 -57.56
N LEU A 3 -21.40 -34.49 -56.56
CA LEU A 3 -21.61 -33.94 -55.22
C LEU A 3 -22.04 -32.45 -55.24
N ARG A 4 -21.60 -31.69 -56.24
CA ARG A 4 -22.00 -30.29 -56.44
C ARG A 4 -23.52 -30.10 -56.65
N VAL A 5 -24.16 -30.99 -57.41
CA VAL A 5 -25.61 -30.91 -57.67
C VAL A 5 -26.43 -31.36 -56.46
N PHE A 6 -25.88 -32.26 -55.65
CA PHE A 6 -26.51 -32.70 -54.39
C PHE A 6 -26.53 -31.57 -53.34
N PHE A 7 -25.42 -30.84 -53.17
CA PHE A 7 -25.34 -29.71 -52.25
C PHE A 7 -26.11 -28.47 -52.72
N SER A 8 -26.24 -28.23 -54.03
CA SER A 8 -26.96 -27.03 -54.52
C SER A 8 -28.47 -27.08 -54.28
N ARG A 9 -29.08 -28.27 -54.17
CA ARG A 9 -30.52 -28.42 -53.89
C ARG A 9 -30.87 -28.17 -52.42
N PHE A 10 -29.95 -28.42 -51.48
CA PHE A 10 -30.17 -28.19 -50.06
C PHE A 10 -29.91 -26.74 -49.63
N ASN A 11 -29.06 -26.01 -50.38
CA ASN A 11 -28.71 -24.62 -50.07
C ASN A 11 -29.88 -23.63 -50.24
N SER A 12 -30.99 -24.05 -50.84
CA SER A 12 -32.21 -23.24 -51.01
C SER A 12 -33.29 -23.53 -49.96
N ASN A 13 -33.09 -24.54 -49.09
CA ASN A 13 -34.07 -24.90 -48.07
C ASN A 13 -33.83 -24.09 -46.79
N PRO A 14 -34.79 -23.24 -46.36
CA PRO A 14 -34.62 -22.40 -45.16
C PRO A 14 -34.36 -23.21 -43.89
N TRP A 15 -34.89 -24.43 -43.78
CA TRP A 15 -34.64 -25.32 -42.64
C TRP A 15 -33.21 -25.85 -42.59
N PHE A 16 -32.59 -26.09 -43.76
CA PHE A 16 -31.19 -26.53 -43.82
C PHE A 16 -30.24 -25.40 -43.45
N LEU A 17 -30.48 -24.18 -43.95
CA LEU A 17 -29.72 -22.99 -43.55
C LEU A 17 -29.87 -22.71 -42.05
N PHE A 18 -31.08 -22.82 -41.50
CA PHE A 18 -31.33 -22.67 -40.07
C PHE A 18 -30.55 -23.69 -39.24
N SER A 19 -30.55 -24.97 -39.64
CA SER A 19 -29.80 -26.02 -38.96
C SER A 19 -28.29 -25.78 -38.97
N GLN A 20 -27.73 -25.29 -40.09
CA GLN A 20 -26.30 -24.94 -40.18
C GLN A 20 -25.95 -23.76 -39.28
N VAL A 21 -26.77 -22.71 -39.25
CA VAL A 21 -26.57 -21.56 -38.36
C VAL A 21 -26.68 -21.98 -36.89
N PHE A 22 -27.63 -22.84 -36.55
CA PHE A 22 -27.79 -23.36 -35.19
C PHE A 22 -26.59 -24.21 -34.75
N LEU A 23 -26.09 -25.08 -35.62
CA LEU A 23 -24.87 -25.86 -35.36
C LEU A 23 -23.66 -24.95 -35.20
N LEU A 24 -23.51 -23.96 -36.07
CA LEU A 24 -22.40 -23.00 -36.00
C LEU A 24 -22.48 -22.15 -34.73
N PHE A 25 -23.68 -21.78 -34.28
CA PHE A 25 -23.90 -21.13 -32.98
C PHE A 25 -23.50 -22.05 -31.83
N LEU A 26 -23.92 -23.32 -31.82
CA LEU A 26 -23.55 -24.29 -30.79
C LEU A 26 -22.03 -24.52 -30.71
N PHE A 27 -21.37 -24.71 -31.86
CA PHE A 27 -19.91 -24.88 -31.91
C PHE A 27 -19.18 -23.61 -31.49
N SER A 28 -19.65 -22.44 -31.94
CA SER A 28 -19.07 -21.16 -31.54
C SER A 28 -19.23 -20.93 -30.04
N ASN A 29 -20.39 -21.23 -29.46
CA ASN A 29 -20.61 -21.13 -28.01
C ASN A 29 -19.72 -22.11 -27.23
N GLY A 30 -19.56 -23.34 -27.73
CA GLY A 30 -18.67 -24.33 -27.13
C GLY A 30 -17.20 -23.91 -27.19
N ILE A 31 -16.73 -23.34 -28.30
CA ILE A 31 -15.35 -22.83 -28.44
C ILE A 31 -15.17 -21.58 -27.57
N LEU A 32 -16.11 -20.63 -27.61
CA LEU A 32 -16.06 -19.42 -26.79
C LEU A 32 -16.08 -19.73 -25.29
N SER A 33 -16.79 -20.79 -24.86
CA SER A 33 -16.77 -21.25 -23.46
C SER A 33 -15.40 -21.76 -23.00
N GLN A 34 -14.51 -22.14 -23.93
CA GLN A 34 -13.13 -22.53 -23.62
C GLN A 34 -12.19 -21.32 -23.53
N PHE A 35 -12.56 -20.19 -24.15
CA PHE A 35 -11.81 -18.93 -24.08
C PHE A 35 -12.39 -18.04 -22.97
N VAL A 36 -12.02 -18.34 -21.73
CA VAL A 36 -12.35 -17.49 -20.58
C VAL A 36 -11.36 -16.32 -20.53
N CYS A 37 -11.70 -15.20 -21.19
CA CYS A 37 -11.04 -13.93 -20.95
C CYS A 37 -11.74 -13.23 -19.78
N ARG A 38 -11.17 -13.37 -18.57
CA ARG A 38 -11.61 -12.65 -17.37
C ARG A 38 -10.65 -11.48 -17.17
N LYS A 39 -11.13 -10.27 -17.42
CA LYS A 39 -10.45 -9.04 -17.08
C LYS A 39 -11.23 -8.38 -15.95
N ASP A 40 -10.57 -8.03 -14.85
CA ASP A 40 -11.22 -7.31 -13.77
C ASP A 40 -11.63 -5.91 -14.26
N LEU A 41 -12.91 -5.60 -14.12
CA LEU A 41 -13.51 -4.30 -14.47
C LEU A 41 -13.65 -3.40 -13.25
N SER A 42 -13.19 -3.83 -12.08
CA SER A 42 -13.13 -2.98 -10.90
C SER A 42 -12.17 -1.82 -11.16
N GLU A 43 -12.53 -0.63 -10.68
CA GLU A 43 -11.76 0.62 -10.83
C GLU A 43 -10.29 0.49 -10.39
N SER A 44 -9.97 -0.53 -9.59
CA SER A 44 -8.66 -0.70 -8.95
C SER A 44 -8.00 -2.06 -9.25
N GLY A 45 -8.60 -2.92 -10.09
CA GLY A 45 -8.07 -4.25 -10.38
C GLY A 45 -7.89 -5.13 -9.13
N ARG A 46 -8.68 -4.89 -8.07
CA ARG A 46 -8.46 -5.48 -6.72
C ARG A 46 -8.75 -6.98 -6.64
N PHE A 47 -9.31 -7.56 -7.69
CA PHE A 47 -9.59 -8.98 -7.76
C PHE A 47 -8.70 -9.69 -8.79
N GLU A 48 -7.64 -9.03 -9.28
CA GLU A 48 -6.57 -9.64 -10.07
C GLU A 48 -5.33 -9.88 -9.22
N VAL A 49 -4.63 -10.99 -9.47
CA VAL A 49 -3.37 -11.28 -8.79
C VAL A 49 -2.27 -10.33 -9.25
N SER A 50 -1.58 -9.71 -8.28
CA SER A 50 -0.48 -8.78 -8.55
C SER A 50 0.72 -9.45 -9.23
N GLU A 51 1.47 -8.64 -9.99
CA GLU A 51 2.74 -9.06 -10.62
C GLU A 51 3.76 -9.59 -9.61
N SER A 52 3.76 -9.07 -8.39
CA SER A 52 4.62 -9.55 -7.30
C SER A 52 4.26 -10.97 -6.88
N THR A 53 2.97 -11.27 -6.75
CA THR A 53 2.48 -12.61 -6.42
C THR A 53 2.76 -13.57 -7.56
N ARG A 54 2.47 -13.18 -8.81
CA ARG A 54 2.80 -13.97 -10.00
C ARG A 54 4.27 -14.40 -10.03
N LYS A 55 5.19 -13.46 -9.84
CA LYS A 55 6.64 -13.74 -9.82
C LYS A 55 7.05 -14.71 -8.71
N ILE A 56 6.49 -14.57 -7.51
CA ILE A 56 6.85 -15.44 -6.39
C ILE A 56 6.34 -16.86 -6.62
N PHE A 57 5.07 -17.00 -6.97
CA PHE A 57 4.45 -18.31 -7.15
C PHE A 57 5.00 -19.07 -8.36
N GLN A 58 5.39 -18.39 -9.44
CA GLN A 58 6.04 -19.01 -10.60
C GLN A 58 7.47 -19.49 -10.31
N ASN A 59 8.18 -18.85 -9.39
CA ASN A 59 9.57 -19.17 -9.05
C ASN A 59 9.70 -20.04 -7.78
N LEU A 60 8.60 -20.66 -7.33
CA LEU A 60 8.64 -21.56 -6.17
C LEU A 60 9.47 -22.82 -6.50
N HIS A 61 10.52 -23.07 -5.73
CA HIS A 61 11.35 -24.27 -5.86
C HIS A 61 10.83 -25.48 -5.06
N SER A 62 9.96 -25.23 -4.08
CA SER A 62 9.40 -26.25 -3.19
C SER A 62 7.88 -26.20 -3.22
N PRO A 63 7.19 -27.35 -3.10
CA PRO A 63 5.74 -27.38 -3.09
C PRO A 63 5.18 -26.67 -1.84
N ILE A 64 4.18 -25.81 -2.04
CA ILE A 64 3.39 -25.19 -0.99
C ILE A 64 1.99 -25.80 -0.95
N TYR A 65 1.53 -26.14 0.25
CA TYR A 65 0.15 -26.57 0.48
C TYR A 65 -0.64 -25.42 1.08
N ILE A 66 -1.77 -25.10 0.47
CA ILE A 66 -2.74 -24.11 0.93
C ILE A 66 -4.00 -24.87 1.36
N ASP A 67 -4.18 -25.03 2.67
CA ASP A 67 -5.37 -25.63 3.25
C ASP A 67 -6.34 -24.52 3.68
N ALA A 68 -7.42 -24.34 2.93
CA ALA A 68 -8.39 -23.28 3.10
C ALA A 68 -9.66 -23.83 3.76
N TYR A 69 -9.98 -23.33 4.96
CA TYR A 69 -11.12 -23.76 5.76
C TYR A 69 -12.24 -22.74 5.63
N TYR A 70 -13.34 -23.15 5.01
CA TYR A 70 -14.48 -22.27 4.70
C TYR A 70 -15.81 -22.96 5.02
N SER A 71 -16.50 -22.46 6.06
CA SER A 71 -17.85 -22.89 6.44
C SER A 71 -18.88 -22.70 5.31
N SER A 72 -19.57 -23.77 4.92
CA SER A 72 -20.64 -23.73 3.90
C SER A 72 -21.97 -23.13 4.40
N LYS A 73 -22.27 -23.17 5.70
CA LYS A 73 -23.54 -22.71 6.30
C LYS A 73 -23.54 -21.22 6.66
N THR A 74 -22.85 -20.43 5.85
CA THR A 74 -22.70 -18.98 6.01
C THR A 74 -23.96 -18.23 5.55
N PRO A 75 -24.41 -17.16 6.24
CA PRO A 75 -25.54 -16.34 5.78
C PRO A 75 -25.34 -15.79 4.36
N GLY A 76 -26.44 -15.62 3.62
CA GLY A 76 -26.40 -15.30 2.17
C GLY A 76 -25.66 -14.00 1.84
N GLU A 77 -25.72 -13.00 2.73
CA GLU A 77 -25.03 -11.70 2.56
C GLU A 77 -23.50 -11.83 2.46
N TYR A 78 -22.93 -12.90 3.02
CA TYR A 78 -21.49 -13.16 3.01
C TYR A 78 -21.07 -14.14 1.90
N LYS A 79 -22.02 -14.83 1.25
CA LYS A 79 -21.73 -15.89 0.28
C LYS A 79 -20.95 -15.39 -0.93
N THR A 80 -21.38 -14.27 -1.51
CA THR A 80 -20.70 -13.66 -2.67
C THR A 80 -19.22 -13.42 -2.40
N ARG A 81 -18.91 -12.98 -1.18
CA ARG A 81 -17.55 -12.65 -0.77
C ARG A 81 -16.69 -13.89 -0.55
N LEU A 82 -17.28 -14.97 -0.03
CA LEU A 82 -16.62 -16.27 0.04
C LEU A 82 -16.29 -16.82 -1.35
N ASP A 83 -17.24 -16.73 -2.28
CA ASP A 83 -17.06 -17.21 -3.64
C ASP A 83 -15.91 -16.45 -4.33
N LEU A 84 -15.87 -15.11 -4.20
CA LEU A 84 -14.74 -14.29 -4.66
C LEU A 84 -13.39 -14.71 -4.06
N THR A 85 -13.37 -14.99 -2.76
CA THR A 85 -12.13 -15.40 -2.07
C THR A 85 -11.65 -16.77 -2.57
N LYS A 86 -12.56 -17.73 -2.75
CA LYS A 86 -12.24 -19.07 -3.29
C LYS A 86 -11.75 -19.01 -4.73
N GLU A 87 -12.35 -18.14 -5.54
CA GLU A 87 -11.91 -17.89 -6.91
C GLU A 87 -10.47 -17.34 -6.94
N LEU A 88 -10.17 -16.33 -6.13
CA LEU A 88 -8.83 -15.75 -6.03
C LEU A 88 -7.78 -16.77 -5.56
N LEU A 89 -8.11 -17.60 -4.56
CA LEU A 89 -7.23 -18.69 -4.12
C LEU A 89 -6.95 -19.69 -5.25
N SER A 90 -7.97 -20.02 -6.04
CA SER A 90 -7.84 -20.93 -7.18
C SER A 90 -6.97 -20.32 -8.28
N GLU A 91 -7.09 -19.01 -8.50
CA GLU A 91 -6.21 -18.27 -9.42
C GLU A 91 -4.76 -18.30 -8.93
N ILE A 92 -4.49 -17.95 -7.66
CA ILE A 92 -3.15 -18.02 -7.06
C ILE A 92 -2.55 -19.43 -7.21
N ALA A 93 -3.33 -20.48 -6.94
CA ALA A 93 -2.90 -21.86 -7.08
C ALA A 93 -2.55 -22.21 -8.53
N SER A 94 -3.32 -21.72 -9.50
CA SER A 94 -3.04 -21.95 -10.91
C SER A 94 -1.71 -21.34 -11.37
N LEU A 95 -1.26 -20.23 -10.75
CA LEU A 95 -0.01 -19.54 -11.11
C LEU A 95 1.24 -20.35 -10.78
N GLY A 96 1.22 -21.08 -9.65
CA GLY A 96 2.36 -21.91 -9.23
C GLY A 96 2.32 -23.34 -9.77
N GLY A 97 1.33 -23.70 -10.58
CA GLY A 97 1.24 -24.99 -11.25
C GLY A 97 1.32 -26.17 -10.28
N SER A 98 2.22 -27.13 -10.57
CA SER A 98 2.41 -28.31 -9.72
C SER A 98 3.02 -28.02 -8.35
N ASN A 99 3.59 -26.83 -8.16
CA ASN A 99 4.24 -26.45 -6.89
C ASN A 99 3.25 -25.83 -5.90
N VAL A 100 1.97 -25.68 -6.26
CA VAL A 100 0.93 -25.19 -5.34
C VAL A 100 -0.21 -26.19 -5.27
N VAL A 101 -0.50 -26.66 -4.06
CA VAL A 101 -1.61 -27.60 -3.81
C VAL A 101 -2.65 -26.91 -2.95
N LEU A 102 -3.77 -26.53 -3.56
CA LEU A 102 -4.91 -25.92 -2.88
C LEU A 102 -5.92 -27.00 -2.47
N ARG A 103 -6.31 -26.99 -1.19
CA ARG A 103 -7.32 -27.90 -0.61
C ARG A 103 -8.37 -27.10 0.14
N PHE A 104 -9.63 -27.32 -0.19
CA PHE A 104 -10.75 -26.73 0.54
C PHE A 104 -11.29 -27.72 1.57
N HIS A 105 -11.41 -27.26 2.81
CA HIS A 105 -12.01 -27.99 3.93
C HIS A 105 -13.28 -27.24 4.37
N ASP A 106 -14.34 -27.97 4.69
CA ASP A 106 -15.60 -27.39 5.17
C ASP A 106 -15.85 -27.81 6.62
N PRO A 107 -15.58 -26.90 7.59
CA PRO A 107 -15.81 -27.16 9.02
C PRO A 107 -17.27 -27.46 9.39
N ASP A 108 -18.24 -27.15 8.52
CA ASP A 108 -19.66 -27.41 8.79
C ASP A 108 -20.11 -28.81 8.35
N PHE A 109 -19.25 -29.54 7.64
CA PHE A 109 -19.53 -30.87 7.11
C PHE A 109 -19.50 -31.95 8.19
N SER A 110 -18.49 -31.92 9.08
CA SER A 110 -18.35 -32.89 10.17
C SER A 110 -17.60 -32.31 11.38
N VAL A 111 -17.75 -32.96 12.53
CA VAL A 111 -17.03 -32.58 13.77
C VAL A 111 -15.52 -32.73 13.60
N GLU A 112 -15.07 -33.69 12.79
CA GLU A 112 -13.66 -33.90 12.48
C GLU A 112 -13.08 -32.74 11.66
N GLU A 113 -13.79 -32.23 10.65
CA GLU A 113 -13.35 -31.06 9.87
C GLU A 113 -13.33 -29.79 10.74
N GLN A 114 -14.32 -29.63 11.61
CA GLN A 114 -14.33 -28.56 12.60
C GLN A 114 -13.10 -28.64 13.52
N LYS A 115 -12.78 -29.83 14.03
CA LYS A 115 -11.62 -30.04 14.89
C LYS A 115 -10.32 -29.73 14.16
N LYS A 116 -10.18 -30.12 12.89
CA LYS A 116 -9.02 -29.79 12.05
C LYS A 116 -8.84 -28.27 11.90
N ALA A 117 -9.91 -27.52 11.72
CA ALA A 117 -9.84 -26.06 11.63
C ALA A 117 -9.33 -25.44 12.95
N ILE A 118 -9.85 -25.91 14.09
CA ILE A 118 -9.42 -25.44 15.42
C ILE A 118 -7.96 -25.81 15.70
N GLU A 119 -7.57 -27.06 15.41
CA GLU A 119 -6.17 -27.53 15.53
C GLU A 119 -5.22 -26.79 14.59
N ALA A 120 -5.73 -26.30 13.45
CA ALA A 120 -5.02 -25.44 12.53
C ALA A 120 -4.90 -23.98 13.02
N GLY A 121 -5.50 -23.62 14.16
CA GLY A 121 -5.47 -22.27 14.74
C GLY A 121 -6.57 -21.34 14.21
N ILE A 122 -7.57 -21.87 13.49
CA ILE A 122 -8.66 -21.09 12.90
C ILE A 122 -9.84 -21.09 13.88
N GLN A 123 -10.11 -19.91 14.42
CA GLN A 123 -11.15 -19.71 15.43
C GLN A 123 -12.50 -19.38 14.76
N PRO A 124 -13.63 -19.75 15.39
CA PRO A 124 -14.95 -19.41 14.88
C PRO A 124 -15.20 -17.90 14.94
N GLN A 125 -15.70 -17.34 13.84
CA GLN A 125 -16.19 -15.98 13.74
C GLN A 125 -17.70 -15.94 13.94
N ILE A 126 -18.18 -14.94 14.67
CA ILE A 126 -19.62 -14.72 14.86
C ILE A 126 -20.14 -13.86 13.72
N LEU A 127 -21.09 -14.40 12.96
CA LEU A 127 -21.83 -13.71 11.92
C LEU A 127 -23.25 -13.46 12.42
N GLU A 128 -23.66 -12.19 12.41
CA GLU A 128 -25.04 -11.81 12.70
C GLU A 128 -25.88 -12.00 11.44
N LYS A 129 -27.05 -12.63 11.60
CA LYS A 129 -28.05 -12.73 10.55
C LYS A 129 -29.24 -11.88 10.93
N THR A 130 -29.50 -10.81 10.18
CA THR A 130 -30.72 -10.01 10.34
C THR A 130 -31.81 -10.59 9.45
N GLU A 131 -32.68 -11.43 10.03
CA GLU A 131 -33.96 -11.78 9.42
C GLU A 131 -35.09 -11.06 10.15
N LEU A 132 -36.08 -10.57 9.40
CA LEU A 132 -37.27 -9.86 9.89
C LEU A 132 -37.84 -10.53 11.17
N GLY A 133 -37.50 -9.98 12.34
CA GLY A 133 -38.02 -10.41 13.65
C GLY A 133 -37.14 -11.33 14.51
N SER A 134 -35.99 -11.84 14.04
CA SER A 134 -35.05 -12.60 14.90
C SER A 134 -33.59 -12.41 14.51
N SER A 135 -32.75 -11.98 15.45
CA SER A 135 -31.28 -12.04 15.31
C SER A 135 -30.82 -13.45 15.67
N GLN A 136 -30.25 -14.17 14.71
CA GLN A 136 -29.57 -15.44 14.96
C GLN A 136 -28.06 -15.25 14.81
N ILE A 137 -27.32 -15.58 15.86
CA ILE A 137 -25.86 -15.63 15.89
C ILE A 137 -25.44 -16.95 15.25
N LYS A 138 -24.68 -16.92 14.16
CA LYS A 138 -24.05 -18.11 13.56
C LYS A 138 -22.54 -18.04 13.69
N GLN A 139 -21.92 -19.16 14.06
CA GLN A 139 -20.47 -19.29 14.02
C GLN A 139 -20.05 -19.83 12.64
N ALA A 140 -18.99 -19.25 12.07
CA ALA A 140 -18.40 -19.67 10.81
C ALA A 140 -16.87 -19.65 10.90
N TYR A 141 -16.22 -20.56 10.18
CA TYR A 141 -14.76 -20.70 10.17
C TYR A 141 -14.22 -20.23 8.83
N PHE A 142 -13.36 -19.22 8.84
CA PHE A 142 -12.72 -18.65 7.64
C PHE A 142 -11.24 -18.40 7.89
N GLY A 143 -10.41 -19.34 7.46
CA GLY A 143 -8.96 -19.23 7.62
C GLY A 143 -8.24 -20.12 6.63
N LEU A 144 -6.94 -19.94 6.53
CA LEU A 144 -6.10 -20.82 5.74
C LEU A 144 -4.79 -21.13 6.45
N THR A 145 -4.19 -22.27 6.10
CA THR A 145 -2.84 -22.61 6.54
C THR A 145 -1.95 -22.82 5.34
N LEU A 146 -0.76 -22.23 5.40
CA LEU A 146 0.30 -22.38 4.42
C LEU A 146 1.34 -23.33 4.98
N THR A 147 1.67 -24.38 4.22
CA THR A 147 2.72 -25.35 4.60
C THR A 147 3.78 -25.38 3.51
N LEU A 148 5.02 -25.06 3.89
CA LEU A 148 6.20 -25.05 3.01
C LEU A 148 7.32 -25.85 3.69
N GLY A 149 7.59 -27.05 3.20
CA GLY A 149 8.56 -27.96 3.83
C GLY A 149 8.15 -28.31 5.27
N THR A 150 8.95 -27.91 6.25
CA THR A 150 8.69 -28.12 7.69
C THR A 150 7.99 -26.93 8.36
N ARG A 151 7.81 -25.81 7.66
CA ARG A 151 7.18 -24.60 8.20
C ARG A 151 5.69 -24.62 7.92
N LYS A 152 4.91 -24.27 8.95
CA LYS A 152 3.46 -24.12 8.86
C LYS A 152 3.07 -22.78 9.47
N GLU A 153 2.35 -21.97 8.71
CA GLU A 153 1.82 -20.67 9.15
C GLU A 153 0.30 -20.64 8.94
N THR A 154 -0.42 -19.99 9.86
CA THR A 154 -1.88 -19.89 9.84
C THR A 154 -2.31 -18.44 9.65
N ILE A 155 -3.23 -18.22 8.72
CA ILE A 155 -3.91 -16.95 8.48
C ILE A 155 -5.36 -17.11 8.99
N PRO A 156 -5.68 -16.62 10.20
CA PRO A 156 -6.93 -16.97 10.88
C PRO A 156 -8.17 -16.23 10.38
N VAL A 157 -8.00 -15.19 9.55
CA VAL A 157 -9.10 -14.37 9.00
C VAL A 157 -8.93 -14.26 7.49
N ALA A 158 -9.25 -15.34 6.78
CA ALA A 158 -9.12 -15.42 5.33
C ALA A 158 -10.46 -15.13 4.61
N PHE A 159 -11.18 -14.11 5.06
CA PHE A 159 -12.56 -13.83 4.64
C PHE A 159 -12.65 -12.70 3.60
N TYR A 160 -11.68 -11.79 3.54
CA TYR A 160 -11.67 -10.63 2.63
C TYR A 160 -10.82 -10.97 1.40
N ALA A 161 -11.43 -11.07 0.22
CA ALA A 161 -10.71 -11.34 -1.03
C ALA A 161 -9.67 -10.24 -1.32
N GLU A 162 -9.96 -9.01 -0.91
CA GLU A 162 -9.09 -7.84 -1.08
C GLU A 162 -7.82 -7.91 -0.22
N GLU A 163 -7.83 -8.69 0.86
CA GLU A 163 -6.71 -8.79 1.80
C GLU A 163 -5.93 -10.09 1.62
N ILE A 164 -6.58 -11.15 1.11
CA ILE A 164 -6.04 -12.50 1.19
C ILE A 164 -4.78 -12.69 0.35
N GLU A 165 -4.70 -12.05 -0.83
CA GLU A 165 -3.50 -12.12 -1.66
C GLU A 165 -2.29 -11.56 -0.92
N TYR A 166 -2.44 -10.37 -0.32
CA TYR A 166 -1.37 -9.73 0.44
C TYR A 166 -0.95 -10.59 1.61
N GLN A 167 -1.90 -11.09 2.41
CA GLN A 167 -1.61 -11.92 3.57
C GLN A 167 -0.88 -13.22 3.18
N ILE A 168 -1.30 -13.89 2.09
CA ILE A 168 -0.60 -15.07 1.57
C ILE A 168 0.81 -14.71 1.11
N LEU A 169 0.94 -13.63 0.35
CA LEU A 169 2.22 -13.20 -0.22
C LEU A 169 3.25 -12.88 0.87
N THR A 170 2.86 -12.10 1.88
CA THR A 170 3.75 -11.74 2.99
C THR A 170 4.11 -12.95 3.83
N THR A 171 3.13 -13.79 4.19
CA THR A 171 3.36 -15.02 4.95
C THR A 171 4.32 -15.95 4.20
N LEU A 172 4.10 -16.16 2.89
CA LEU A 172 4.98 -16.97 2.06
C LEU A 172 6.41 -16.39 1.98
N ARG A 173 6.56 -15.08 1.79
CA ARG A 173 7.87 -14.42 1.82
C ARG A 173 8.59 -14.65 3.14
N LYS A 174 7.89 -14.54 4.27
CA LYS A 174 8.45 -14.82 5.62
C LYS A 174 8.90 -16.27 5.74
N MET A 175 8.09 -17.21 5.25
CA MET A 175 8.43 -18.64 5.27
C MET A 175 9.66 -18.97 4.40
N ILE A 176 9.78 -18.35 3.22
CA ILE A 176 10.92 -18.54 2.30
C ILE A 176 12.20 -17.92 2.86
N ARG A 177 12.13 -16.68 3.35
CA ARG A 177 13.29 -15.96 3.90
C ARG A 177 13.85 -16.65 5.14
N GLY A 178 12.98 -17.15 6.00
CA GLY A 178 13.39 -17.65 7.30
C GLY A 178 13.82 -16.53 8.26
N PRO A 179 14.49 -16.85 9.38
CA PRO A 179 14.83 -15.89 10.43
C PRO A 179 16.02 -14.97 10.09
N THR A 180 16.43 -14.88 8.82
CA THR A 180 17.57 -14.04 8.40
C THR A 180 17.19 -12.56 8.40
N ASP A 181 18.14 -11.69 8.72
CA ASP A 181 17.96 -10.23 8.61
C ASP A 181 17.52 -9.84 7.18
N SER A 182 16.59 -8.90 7.08
CA SER A 182 16.06 -8.42 5.79
C SER A 182 17.09 -7.69 4.91
N GLY A 183 18.30 -7.48 5.43
CA GLY A 183 19.29 -6.59 4.82
C GLY A 183 18.88 -5.12 4.88
N ILE A 184 17.91 -4.75 5.72
CA ILE A 184 17.44 -3.38 5.91
C ILE A 184 18.02 -2.84 7.22
N GLY A 185 18.79 -1.76 7.15
CA GLY A 185 19.33 -1.04 8.31
C GLY A 185 18.66 0.32 8.50
N ILE A 186 18.53 0.77 9.74
CA ILE A 186 18.00 2.11 10.06
C ILE A 186 19.16 3.03 10.36
N LEU A 187 19.24 4.14 9.64
CA LEU A 187 20.31 5.10 9.79
C LEU A 187 20.17 5.88 11.11
N SER A 188 21.19 5.79 11.97
CA SER A 188 21.20 6.41 13.30
C SER A 188 22.20 7.57 13.33
N ILE A 189 21.66 8.80 13.24
CA ILE A 189 22.40 10.07 13.26
C ILE A 189 21.63 11.03 14.18
N PRO A 190 22.27 11.95 14.90
CA PRO A 190 21.55 12.98 15.65
C PRO A 190 20.48 13.70 14.81
N GLY A 191 19.22 13.59 15.22
CA GLY A 191 18.07 14.17 14.51
C GLY A 191 17.32 13.19 13.61
N THR A 192 17.82 11.98 13.39
CA THR A 192 17.03 10.87 12.81
C THR A 192 16.16 10.21 13.87
N LEU A 193 15.27 9.35 13.42
CA LEU A 193 14.49 8.49 14.29
C LEU A 193 15.42 7.58 15.10
N SER A 194 15.45 7.77 16.43
CA SER A 194 16.09 6.83 17.35
C SER A 194 15.18 5.63 17.56
N THR A 195 15.71 4.41 17.47
CA THR A 195 14.96 3.19 17.84
C THR A 195 15.30 2.70 19.24
N THR A 196 16.26 3.34 19.91
CA THR A 196 16.70 3.08 21.29
C THR A 196 16.47 4.29 22.21
N GLY A 197 15.81 4.10 23.37
CA GLY A 197 15.51 5.17 24.33
C GLY A 197 14.23 4.99 25.18
N PRO A 198 14.10 5.67 26.34
CA PRO A 198 13.01 5.48 27.31
C PRO A 198 11.64 6.02 26.88
N GLU A 199 11.56 6.84 25.82
CA GLU A 199 10.29 7.38 25.29
C GLU A 199 9.70 6.52 24.15
N ILE A 200 10.38 5.43 23.77
CA ILE A 200 10.07 4.65 22.58
C ILE A 200 8.97 3.62 22.88
N GLY A 201 7.97 3.57 22.02
CA GLY A 201 6.83 2.64 22.12
C GLY A 201 5.51 3.31 22.52
N LYS A 202 5.46 4.64 22.64
CA LYS A 202 4.22 5.41 22.85
C LYS A 202 3.85 6.33 21.69
N ASP A 203 4.76 6.58 20.75
CA ASP A 203 4.51 7.34 19.54
C ASP A 203 4.27 6.41 18.33
N THR A 204 3.48 6.87 17.36
CA THR A 204 3.00 6.05 16.23
C THR A 204 4.14 5.50 15.37
N ILE A 205 5.25 6.24 15.26
CA ILE A 205 6.40 5.85 14.42
C ILE A 205 7.23 4.76 15.10
N GLY A 206 7.48 4.87 16.40
CA GLY A 206 8.21 3.84 17.16
C GLY A 206 7.47 2.49 17.14
N ILE A 207 6.14 2.49 17.26
CA ILE A 207 5.32 1.27 17.12
C ILE A 207 5.45 0.69 15.71
N PHE A 208 5.34 1.52 14.68
CA PHE A 208 5.44 1.07 13.29
C PHE A 208 6.78 0.40 12.99
N ILE A 209 7.90 1.00 13.42
CA ILE A 209 9.24 0.43 13.17
C ILE A 209 9.48 -0.81 14.04
N ASN A 210 9.29 -0.72 15.35
CA ASN A 210 9.72 -1.76 16.28
C ASN A 210 8.79 -2.96 16.38
N GLN A 211 7.52 -2.79 15.98
CA GLN A 211 6.53 -3.86 15.99
C GLN A 211 6.21 -4.31 14.55
N ILE A 212 5.64 -3.41 13.74
CA ILE A 212 5.12 -3.80 12.41
C ILE A 212 6.24 -4.17 11.45
N LEU A 213 7.22 -3.27 11.23
CA LEU A 213 8.31 -3.58 10.31
C LEU A 213 9.18 -4.73 10.82
N LYS A 214 9.40 -4.84 12.13
CA LYS A 214 10.17 -5.94 12.71
C LYS A 214 9.47 -7.30 12.52
N GLU A 215 8.16 -7.36 12.70
CA GLU A 215 7.36 -8.56 12.44
C GLU A 215 7.32 -8.93 10.94
N GLU A 216 7.42 -7.94 10.04
CA GLU A 216 7.41 -8.16 8.60
C GLU A 216 8.78 -8.51 8.01
N TYR A 217 9.84 -7.86 8.49
CA TYR A 217 11.17 -7.87 7.89
C TYR A 217 12.28 -8.39 8.82
N GLY A 218 11.95 -8.83 10.03
CA GLY A 218 12.96 -9.28 11.01
C GLY A 218 13.65 -8.11 11.71
N ALA A 219 14.82 -8.37 12.31
CA ALA A 219 15.54 -7.32 13.01
C ALA A 219 16.06 -6.26 12.02
N LEU A 220 15.91 -4.99 12.40
CA LEU A 220 16.39 -3.84 11.65
C LEU A 220 17.51 -3.20 12.47
N PRO A 221 18.79 -3.53 12.21
CA PRO A 221 19.90 -2.98 12.97
C PRO A 221 20.00 -1.45 12.78
N GLU A 222 20.34 -0.74 13.86
CA GLU A 222 20.78 0.65 13.76
C GLU A 222 22.17 0.69 13.11
N VAL A 223 22.34 1.61 12.16
CA VAL A 223 23.57 1.78 11.40
C VAL A 223 24.14 3.16 11.71
N HIS A 224 25.34 3.17 12.29
CA HIS A 224 26.12 4.36 12.55
C HIS A 224 27.16 4.52 11.45
N LEU A 225 27.17 5.67 10.76
CA LEU A 225 28.07 5.91 9.62
C LEU A 225 29.49 6.33 10.05
N GLU A 226 29.78 6.28 11.34
CA GLU A 226 31.14 6.29 11.90
C GLU A 226 31.81 4.92 11.71
N GLU A 227 31.02 3.84 11.66
CA GLU A 227 31.45 2.45 11.48
C GLU A 227 31.22 1.97 10.04
N ASP A 228 31.81 0.85 9.66
CA ASP A 228 31.65 0.33 8.30
C ASP A 228 30.29 -0.36 8.17
N ILE A 229 29.59 -0.09 7.07
CA ILE A 229 28.27 -0.64 6.82
C ILE A 229 28.43 -2.11 6.43
N GLN A 230 27.87 -3.00 7.26
CA GLN A 230 27.91 -4.45 7.07
C GLN A 230 27.47 -4.86 5.66
N ASP A 231 28.17 -5.83 5.05
CA ASP A 231 27.91 -6.28 3.68
C ASP A 231 26.55 -7.00 3.52
N SER A 232 25.98 -7.48 4.63
CA SER A 232 24.62 -8.04 4.68
C SER A 232 23.52 -7.01 4.46
N LEU A 233 23.83 -5.71 4.58
CA LEU A 233 22.87 -4.63 4.38
C LEU A 233 22.81 -4.23 2.91
N HIS A 234 21.59 -4.22 2.37
CA HIS A 234 21.28 -3.86 1.00
C HIS A 234 20.42 -2.60 0.90
N THR A 235 19.73 -2.22 1.99
CA THR A 235 18.88 -1.03 2.04
C THR A 235 19.10 -0.29 3.34
N LEU A 236 19.29 1.02 3.27
CA LEU A 236 19.30 1.92 4.41
C LEU A 236 18.01 2.75 4.43
N LEU A 237 17.45 2.90 5.64
CA LEU A 237 16.27 3.70 5.90
C LEU A 237 16.68 4.93 6.71
N TRP A 238 16.59 6.12 6.12
CA TRP A 238 16.87 7.39 6.77
C TRP A 238 15.57 8.15 7.01
N ILE A 239 15.11 8.15 8.27
CA ILE A 239 13.87 8.82 8.68
C ILE A 239 14.20 10.00 9.59
N GLY A 240 13.60 11.15 9.31
CA GLY A 240 13.74 12.35 10.14
C GLY A 240 14.72 13.36 9.54
N GLY A 241 15.45 14.06 10.39
CA GLY A 241 16.43 15.06 9.95
C GLY A 241 17.86 14.53 10.05
N GLY A 242 18.77 15.41 10.44
CA GLY A 242 20.18 15.09 10.65
C GLY A 242 21.08 15.61 9.55
N THR A 243 22.35 15.79 9.89
CA THR A 243 23.39 16.25 8.98
C THR A 243 24.52 15.26 8.98
N LEU A 244 24.95 14.83 7.80
CA LEU A 244 26.08 13.93 7.64
C LEU A 244 27.40 14.69 7.86
N SER A 245 28.33 14.05 8.57
CA SER A 245 29.74 14.44 8.53
C SER A 245 30.35 14.05 7.17
N GLU A 246 31.53 14.58 6.83
CA GLU A 246 32.22 14.20 5.59
C GLU A 246 32.53 12.70 5.52
N ILE A 247 32.92 12.10 6.65
CA ILE A 247 33.17 10.65 6.76
C ILE A 247 31.87 9.87 6.54
N ALA A 248 30.79 10.28 7.20
CA ALA A 248 29.50 9.62 7.08
C ALA A 248 28.97 9.71 5.64
N PHE A 249 29.12 10.87 5.00
CA PHE A 249 28.78 11.06 3.60
C PHE A 249 29.59 10.13 2.70
N TYR A 250 30.91 10.06 2.87
CA TYR A 250 31.76 9.15 2.12
C TYR A 250 31.32 7.68 2.25
N LYS A 251 30.98 7.22 3.47
CA LYS A 251 30.51 5.84 3.67
C LYS A 251 29.14 5.57 3.04
N LEU A 252 28.22 6.53 3.14
CA LEU A 252 26.93 6.44 2.47
C LEU A 252 27.10 6.40 0.95
N ASP A 253 27.98 7.23 0.41
CA ASP A 253 28.29 7.26 -1.02
C ASP A 253 28.88 5.92 -1.49
N GLN A 254 29.87 5.37 -0.77
CA GLN A 254 30.41 4.03 -1.06
C GLN A 254 29.34 2.93 -1.02
N PHE A 255 28.42 3.00 -0.06
CA PHE A 255 27.30 2.07 0.04
C PHE A 255 26.36 2.16 -1.17
N LEU A 256 26.04 3.35 -1.64
CA LEU A 256 25.23 3.53 -2.85
C LEU A 256 25.98 3.10 -4.11
N MET A 257 27.28 3.43 -4.22
CA MET A 257 28.12 3.03 -5.36
C MET A 257 28.25 1.51 -5.53
N ARG A 258 28.24 0.74 -4.42
CA ARG A 258 28.26 -0.73 -4.47
C ARG A 258 26.89 -1.37 -4.75
N GLY A 259 25.85 -0.57 -5.03
CA GLY A 259 24.51 -1.04 -5.36
C GLY A 259 23.55 -1.11 -4.17
N GLY A 260 23.88 -0.48 -3.04
CA GLY A 260 22.96 -0.31 -1.92
C GLY A 260 21.82 0.65 -2.26
N ASN A 261 20.69 0.50 -1.57
CA ASN A 261 19.50 1.33 -1.76
C ASN A 261 19.29 2.25 -0.56
N LEU A 262 18.80 3.47 -0.79
CA LEU A 262 18.46 4.41 0.29
C LEU A 262 17.00 4.82 0.19
N ILE A 263 16.23 4.54 1.24
CA ILE A 263 14.90 5.11 1.42
C ILE A 263 15.03 6.31 2.35
N LEU A 264 14.72 7.49 1.81
CA LEU A 264 14.86 8.77 2.51
C LEU A 264 13.48 9.38 2.83
N LEU A 265 13.14 9.45 4.11
CA LEU A 265 11.96 10.15 4.64
C LEU A 265 12.44 11.37 5.43
N PHE A 266 12.94 12.36 4.70
CA PHE A 266 13.66 13.48 5.28
C PHE A 266 12.76 14.64 5.71
N LYS A 267 13.06 15.22 6.86
CA LYS A 267 12.35 16.36 7.46
C LYS A 267 13.24 17.60 7.39
N SER A 268 12.87 18.59 6.57
CA SER A 268 13.58 19.87 6.49
C SER A 268 13.07 20.93 7.48
N MET A 269 11.87 20.74 8.05
CA MET A 269 11.19 21.72 8.91
C MET A 269 10.87 21.12 10.29
N ASP A 270 11.23 21.81 11.38
CA ASP A 270 10.82 21.50 12.75
C ASP A 270 9.46 22.10 13.09
N PHE A 271 8.54 21.24 13.51
CA PHE A 271 7.19 21.60 13.93
C PHE A 271 7.10 21.64 15.46
N ARG A 272 6.75 22.79 16.00
CA ARG A 272 6.45 22.96 17.43
C ARG A 272 4.98 23.30 17.57
N LEU A 273 4.21 22.35 18.10
CA LEU A 273 2.80 22.56 18.40
C LEU A 273 2.68 23.07 19.84
N GLU A 274 1.92 24.13 20.06
CA GLU A 274 1.50 24.47 21.42
C GLU A 274 0.54 23.38 21.94
N PRO A 275 0.68 22.95 23.21
CA PRO A 275 -0.26 22.01 23.79
C PRO A 275 -1.68 22.56 23.69
N PRO A 276 -2.68 21.76 23.28
CA PRO A 276 -4.06 22.23 23.29
C PRO A 276 -4.40 22.71 24.70
N ASN A 277 -4.86 23.95 24.79
CA ASN A 277 -5.15 24.60 26.07
C ASN A 277 -6.34 23.85 26.71
N ARG A 278 -6.08 22.85 27.56
CA ARG A 278 -7.06 21.94 28.21
C ARG A 278 -8.08 22.64 29.13
N LYS A 279 -8.24 23.96 29.05
CA LYS A 279 -9.06 24.73 29.99
C LYS A 279 -10.53 24.93 29.60
N LYS A 280 -11.06 24.33 28.53
CA LYS A 280 -12.52 24.31 28.30
C LYS A 280 -12.97 23.20 27.34
N GLY A 281 -13.55 22.13 27.90
CA GLY A 281 -14.52 21.26 27.24
C GLY A 281 -14.00 19.97 26.58
N ILE A 282 -14.86 18.95 26.60
CA ILE A 282 -14.76 17.69 25.83
C ILE A 282 -15.18 18.02 24.39
N GLY A 283 -14.31 18.73 23.66
CA GLY A 283 -14.47 19.06 22.25
C GLY A 283 -13.25 18.60 21.47
N THR A 284 -13.45 18.24 20.19
CA THR A 284 -12.36 17.83 19.29
C THR A 284 -11.31 18.94 19.21
N ASN A 285 -10.08 18.62 19.61
CA ASN A 285 -8.95 19.54 19.72
C ASN A 285 -8.70 20.30 18.40
N SER A 286 -8.88 21.63 18.39
CA SER A 286 -8.28 22.48 17.36
C SER A 286 -6.76 22.28 17.37
N ILE A 287 -6.12 22.29 16.20
CA ILE A 287 -4.66 22.30 16.11
C ILE A 287 -4.18 23.57 16.83
N GLY A 288 -3.42 23.41 17.93
CA GLY A 288 -2.88 24.54 18.70
C GLY A 288 -2.05 25.47 17.81
N ALA A 289 -1.88 26.73 18.22
CA ALA A 289 -1.04 27.67 17.49
C ALA A 289 0.41 27.14 17.47
N GLY A 290 0.78 26.47 16.38
CA GLY A 290 2.11 25.91 16.20
C GLY A 290 2.97 26.77 15.29
N ILE A 291 4.28 26.51 15.31
CA ILE A 291 5.23 27.14 14.39
C ILE A 291 6.05 26.04 13.71
N ALA A 292 6.15 26.11 12.39
CA ALA A 292 7.15 25.39 11.61
C ALA A 292 8.33 26.31 11.32
N LYS A 293 9.56 25.82 11.46
CA LYS A 293 10.79 26.54 11.13
C LYS A 293 11.82 25.59 10.51
N PRO A 294 12.83 26.06 9.77
CA PRO A 294 13.81 25.18 9.16
C PRO A 294 14.63 24.46 10.23
N THR A 295 14.97 23.21 9.95
CA THR A 295 15.89 22.45 10.79
C THR A 295 17.29 23.09 10.76
N PRO A 296 18.04 23.06 11.87
CA PRO A 296 19.42 23.54 11.87
C PRO A 296 20.27 22.79 10.84
N ARG A 297 21.21 23.49 10.20
CA ARG A 297 22.20 22.92 9.24
C ARG A 297 21.60 22.25 7.99
N ILE A 298 20.32 22.47 7.70
CA ILE A 298 19.66 21.97 6.49
C ILE A 298 20.38 22.37 5.19
N GLU A 299 20.96 23.56 5.11
CA GLU A 299 21.72 23.97 3.92
C GLU A 299 23.02 23.18 3.73
N GLU A 300 23.69 22.79 4.81
CA GLU A 300 24.86 21.92 4.74
C GLU A 300 24.47 20.53 4.22
N GLN A 301 23.38 19.98 4.74
CA GLN A 301 22.84 18.70 4.28
C GLN A 301 22.35 18.77 2.83
N ASN A 302 21.70 19.86 2.42
CA ASN A 302 21.23 20.04 1.05
C ASN A 302 22.38 20.11 0.05
N ARG A 303 23.56 20.65 0.40
CA ARG A 303 24.73 20.59 -0.49
C ARG A 303 25.11 19.16 -0.85
N ILE A 304 24.95 18.23 0.10
CA ILE A 304 25.16 16.80 -0.12
C ILE A 304 24.05 16.24 -1.03
N PHE A 305 22.77 16.50 -0.73
CA PHE A 305 21.66 16.03 -1.58
C PHE A 305 21.74 16.56 -3.01
N GLU A 306 22.22 17.79 -3.20
CA GLU A 306 22.37 18.34 -4.53
C GLU A 306 23.41 17.57 -5.35
N SER A 307 24.42 16.95 -4.72
CA SER A 307 25.35 16.06 -5.43
C SER A 307 24.64 14.81 -5.97
N TYR A 308 23.58 14.34 -5.29
CA TYR A 308 22.66 13.31 -5.77
C TYR A 308 21.55 13.85 -6.69
N GLY A 309 21.59 15.14 -7.04
CA GLY A 309 20.67 15.73 -8.00
C GLY A 309 19.36 16.25 -7.41
N PHE A 310 19.27 16.52 -6.11
CA PHE A 310 18.06 17.12 -5.53
C PHE A 310 18.30 18.02 -4.31
N ARG A 311 17.30 18.82 -3.94
CA ARG A 311 17.25 19.62 -2.70
C ARG A 311 15.90 19.42 -2.02
N VAL A 312 15.90 19.29 -0.70
CA VAL A 312 14.70 19.41 0.13
C VAL A 312 14.58 20.85 0.61
N ASN A 313 13.59 21.59 0.11
CA ASN A 313 13.40 23.00 0.43
C ASN A 313 12.93 23.19 1.88
N THR A 314 13.14 24.39 2.42
CA THR A 314 12.71 24.78 3.78
C THR A 314 11.42 25.59 3.71
N ASP A 315 10.36 24.92 3.27
CA ASP A 315 9.05 25.49 3.06
C ASP A 315 7.94 24.51 3.44
N LEU A 316 6.70 24.97 3.33
CA LEU A 316 5.50 24.18 3.54
C LEU A 316 4.61 24.31 2.30
N VAL A 317 4.15 23.18 1.77
CA VAL A 317 3.16 23.17 0.69
C VAL A 317 1.77 23.27 1.26
N LEU A 318 0.95 24.08 0.62
CA LEU A 318 -0.44 24.30 0.96
C LEU A 318 -1.28 24.04 -0.28
N ASP A 319 -2.36 23.27 -0.11
CA ASP A 319 -3.35 23.08 -1.16
C ASP A 319 -4.77 23.23 -0.57
N PRO A 320 -5.38 24.43 -0.68
CA PRO A 320 -6.72 24.67 -0.15
C PRO A 320 -7.81 23.80 -0.80
N ASN A 321 -7.63 23.42 -2.06
CA ASN A 321 -8.64 22.68 -2.83
C ASN A 321 -8.50 21.16 -2.63
N ARG A 322 -7.30 20.69 -2.28
CA ARG A 322 -6.98 19.27 -2.01
C ARG A 322 -6.50 19.07 -0.60
N SER A 323 -7.14 19.67 0.39
CA SER A 323 -6.80 19.44 1.79
C SER A 323 -7.89 18.77 2.60
N LEU A 324 -7.46 18.08 3.66
CA LEU A 324 -8.37 17.46 4.59
C LEU A 324 -9.13 18.54 5.38
N PRO A 325 -10.48 18.54 5.37
CA PRO A 325 -11.26 19.44 6.20
C PRO A 325 -11.24 18.98 7.67
N ILE A 326 -10.82 19.87 8.55
CA ILE A 326 -10.66 19.59 9.99
C ILE A 326 -11.34 20.68 10.84
N GLY A 327 -11.37 20.49 12.16
CA GLY A 327 -11.94 21.45 13.10
C GLY A 327 -13.45 21.28 13.32
N PRO A 328 -14.06 22.19 14.12
CA PRO A 328 -15.48 22.12 14.45
C PRO A 328 -16.35 22.49 13.23
N LEU A 329 -17.59 22.01 13.24
CA LEU A 329 -18.60 22.45 12.27
C LEU A 329 -18.88 23.94 12.47
N MET A 330 -18.81 24.71 11.39
CA MET A 330 -19.10 26.13 11.36
C MET A 330 -19.80 26.50 10.05
N GLU A 331 -20.45 27.65 10.02
CA GLU A 331 -21.00 28.19 8.79
C GLU A 331 -19.84 28.65 7.90
N VAL A 332 -19.53 27.87 6.86
CA VAL A 332 -18.41 28.13 5.93
C VAL A 332 -18.83 29.08 4.81
N GLU A 333 -20.10 29.01 4.43
CA GLU A 333 -20.80 29.93 3.53
C GLU A 333 -22.20 30.19 4.10
N PRO A 334 -22.87 31.31 3.76
CA PRO A 334 -24.22 31.60 4.27
C PRO A 334 -25.19 30.42 4.03
N GLY A 335 -25.65 29.80 5.12
CA GLY A 335 -26.54 28.62 5.09
C GLY A 335 -25.85 27.26 4.91
N VAL A 336 -24.52 27.20 4.80
CA VAL A 336 -23.75 25.95 4.62
C VAL A 336 -22.92 25.67 5.87
N ILE A 337 -23.29 24.62 6.61
CA ILE A 337 -22.52 24.14 7.76
C ILE A 337 -21.48 23.13 7.27
N GLY A 338 -20.20 23.42 7.51
CA GLY A 338 -19.09 22.59 7.08
C GLY A 338 -17.87 22.72 7.99
N ARG A 339 -16.76 22.10 7.58
CA ARG A 339 -15.44 22.25 8.20
C ARG A 339 -14.54 22.99 7.22
N ASN A 340 -13.62 23.80 7.74
CA ASN A 340 -12.63 24.44 6.89
C ASN A 340 -11.55 23.46 6.48
N ALA A 341 -11.15 23.54 5.21
CA ALA A 341 -9.99 22.85 4.69
C ALA A 341 -8.73 23.33 5.44
N TYR A 342 -7.83 22.43 5.80
CA TYR A 342 -6.55 22.78 6.39
C TYR A 342 -5.43 22.56 5.36
N PRO A 343 -5.02 23.61 4.63
CA PRO A 343 -4.22 23.49 3.41
C PRO A 343 -2.93 22.65 3.50
N PRO A 344 -2.19 22.62 4.63
CA PRO A 344 -0.99 21.79 4.73
C PRO A 344 -1.21 20.28 4.83
N TRP A 345 -2.45 19.83 5.00
CA TRP A 345 -2.79 18.41 5.05
C TRP A 345 -3.37 18.00 3.71
N ILE A 346 -2.48 17.74 2.77
CA ILE A 346 -2.83 17.55 1.36
C ILE A 346 -3.34 16.13 1.16
N LEU A 347 -4.47 15.98 0.50
CA LEU A 347 -5.05 14.72 0.06
C LEU A 347 -4.76 14.54 -1.44
N ALA A 348 -3.62 13.93 -1.74
CA ALA A 348 -3.23 13.63 -3.11
C ALA A 348 -4.02 12.41 -3.63
N GLY A 349 -4.53 12.47 -4.86
CA GLY A 349 -5.21 11.36 -5.52
C GLY A 349 -4.81 11.28 -6.99
N HIS A 350 -5.31 10.28 -7.72
CA HIS A 350 -5.07 10.18 -9.18
C HIS A 350 -5.74 11.33 -9.96
N SER A 351 -6.79 11.94 -9.40
CA SER A 351 -7.40 13.14 -9.98
C SER A 351 -6.37 14.28 -10.04
N GLN A 352 -6.25 14.94 -11.19
CA GLN A 352 -5.25 15.98 -11.47
C GLN A 352 -3.79 15.49 -11.47
N GLU A 353 -3.55 14.20 -11.72
CA GLU A 353 -2.20 13.64 -11.92
C GLU A 353 -1.27 13.84 -10.70
N MET A 354 -1.82 13.99 -9.49
CA MET A 354 -0.99 14.15 -8.29
C MET A 354 -0.31 12.84 -7.92
N LEU A 355 -0.98 11.70 -8.11
CA LEU A 355 -0.40 10.37 -7.97
C LEU A 355 -0.06 9.82 -9.36
N ASN A 356 1.13 9.24 -9.50
CA ASN A 356 1.55 8.60 -10.74
C ASN A 356 0.77 7.29 -10.95
N GLU A 357 0.02 7.19 -12.05
CA GLU A 357 -0.85 6.04 -12.37
C GLU A 357 -0.08 4.79 -12.83
N VAL A 358 1.17 4.97 -13.29
CA VAL A 358 2.02 3.89 -13.80
C VAL A 358 2.88 3.30 -12.70
N SER A 359 3.32 4.14 -11.76
CA SER A 359 4.21 3.73 -10.68
C SER A 359 3.56 2.67 -9.79
N PRO A 360 4.25 1.54 -9.50
CA PRO A 360 3.72 0.49 -8.65
C PRO A 360 3.51 0.95 -7.20
N PHE A 361 4.13 2.06 -6.79
CA PHE A 361 4.03 2.61 -5.43
C PHE A 361 2.77 3.44 -5.20
N THR A 362 2.25 4.10 -6.24
CA THR A 362 1.11 5.04 -6.14
C THR A 362 -0.13 4.57 -6.86
N LYS A 363 0.01 3.72 -7.89
CA LYS A 363 -1.11 3.09 -8.60
C LYS A 363 -2.17 2.46 -7.67
N PRO A 364 -1.82 1.67 -6.63
CA PRO A 364 -2.84 1.05 -5.78
C PRO A 364 -3.53 2.04 -4.82
N LEU A 365 -2.99 3.24 -4.64
CA LEU A 365 -3.51 4.22 -3.69
C LEU A 365 -4.66 5.02 -4.31
N LYS A 366 -5.82 5.04 -3.65
CA LYS A 366 -6.91 5.93 -4.07
C LYS A 366 -6.61 7.39 -3.72
N ASN A 367 -6.21 7.61 -2.46
CA ASN A 367 -5.77 8.89 -1.95
C ASN A 367 -4.61 8.67 -0.97
N LEU A 368 -3.73 9.66 -0.86
CA LEU A 368 -2.61 9.71 0.07
C LEU A 368 -2.68 11.04 0.85
N LEU A 369 -2.75 10.94 2.18
CA LEU A 369 -2.69 12.10 3.06
C LEU A 369 -1.23 12.46 3.34
N LEU A 370 -0.87 13.71 3.07
CA LEU A 370 0.48 14.25 3.17
C LEU A 370 0.46 15.46 4.12
N PRO A 371 0.68 15.23 5.42
CA PRO A 371 0.71 16.30 6.40
C PRO A 371 2.05 17.04 6.36
N TRP A 372 1.99 18.36 6.26
CA TRP A 372 3.10 19.28 6.47
C TRP A 372 4.38 18.95 5.66
N ILE A 373 4.24 18.84 4.34
CA ILE A 373 5.34 18.48 3.43
C ILE A 373 6.12 19.69 2.89
N SER A 374 7.40 19.49 2.53
CA SER A 374 8.35 20.54 2.09
C SER A 374 8.97 20.27 0.71
N SER A 375 8.89 21.22 -0.22
CA SER A 375 9.08 21.02 -1.67
C SER A 375 10.43 20.46 -2.06
N LEU A 376 10.46 19.62 -3.10
CA LEU A 376 11.69 19.14 -3.68
C LEU A 376 12.02 19.90 -4.95
N THR A 377 13.30 20.24 -5.10
CA THR A 377 13.86 20.74 -6.35
C THR A 377 14.78 19.67 -6.91
N LEU A 378 14.57 19.30 -8.17
CA LEU A 378 15.40 18.32 -8.88
C LEU A 378 16.44 19.04 -9.74
N PHE A 379 17.63 18.45 -9.84
CA PHE A 379 18.76 18.88 -10.66
C PHE A 379 19.22 17.73 -11.56
N PRO A 380 18.45 17.39 -12.62
CA PRO A 380 18.78 16.27 -13.51
C PRO A 380 20.18 16.36 -14.12
N ASP A 381 20.64 17.58 -14.42
CA ASP A 381 21.96 17.83 -15.03
C ASP A 381 23.13 17.41 -14.12
N ARG A 382 22.92 17.30 -12.81
CA ARG A 382 23.96 16.83 -11.87
C ARG A 382 24.11 15.32 -11.85
N GLN A 383 23.09 14.58 -12.33
CA GLN A 383 23.07 13.13 -12.39
C GLN A 383 22.49 12.65 -13.74
N PRO A 384 23.16 12.94 -14.87
CA PRO A 384 22.59 12.74 -16.21
C PRO A 384 22.33 11.28 -16.57
N ASN A 385 23.01 10.34 -15.91
CA ASN A 385 22.85 8.90 -16.12
C ASN A 385 21.80 8.28 -15.19
N VAL A 386 21.23 9.06 -14.26
CA VAL A 386 20.22 8.60 -13.31
C VAL A 386 18.84 8.90 -13.87
N ARG A 387 17.97 7.89 -13.89
CA ARG A 387 16.56 8.08 -14.22
C ARG A 387 15.86 8.66 -12.99
N MET A 388 15.41 9.91 -13.09
CA MET A 388 14.56 10.54 -12.08
C MET A 388 13.08 10.36 -12.47
N GLU A 389 12.30 9.71 -11.62
CA GLU A 389 10.87 9.47 -11.85
C GLU A 389 10.03 10.04 -10.70
N PRO A 390 9.30 11.15 -10.92
CA PRO A 390 8.39 11.66 -9.90
C PRO A 390 7.17 10.73 -9.77
N ILE A 391 6.87 10.30 -8.54
CA ILE A 391 5.70 9.46 -8.26
C ILE A 391 4.54 10.24 -7.64
N LEU A 392 4.81 11.43 -7.11
CA LEU A 392 3.85 12.32 -6.50
C LEU A 392 4.11 13.76 -7.01
N SER A 393 3.07 14.53 -7.27
CA SER A 393 3.17 15.95 -7.62
C SER A 393 2.12 16.77 -6.88
N SER A 394 2.43 18.05 -6.67
CA SER A 394 1.43 19.01 -6.20
C SER A 394 0.37 19.26 -7.28
N SER A 395 -0.79 19.76 -6.88
CA SER A 395 -1.75 20.34 -7.83
C SER A 395 -1.18 21.61 -8.47
N GLU A 396 -1.90 22.14 -9.47
CA GLU A 396 -1.54 23.40 -10.13
C GLU A 396 -1.86 24.62 -9.24
N GLU A 397 -2.82 24.47 -8.34
CA GLU A 397 -3.24 25.49 -7.37
C GLU A 397 -2.42 25.47 -6.08
N ALA A 398 -1.50 24.52 -5.94
CA ALA A 398 -0.67 24.39 -4.75
C ALA A 398 0.26 25.59 -4.58
N GLU A 399 0.37 26.05 -3.34
CA GLU A 399 1.21 27.18 -2.97
C GLU A 399 2.29 26.74 -2.00
N VAL A 400 3.35 27.53 -1.91
CA VAL A 400 4.48 27.27 -1.01
C VAL A 400 4.64 28.44 -0.04
N ARG A 401 4.84 28.14 1.24
CA ARG A 401 5.09 29.10 2.32
C ARG A 401 6.48 28.87 2.91
N SER A 402 7.35 29.86 2.81
CA SER A 402 8.76 29.72 3.17
C SER A 402 9.08 30.10 4.62
N SER A 403 10.19 29.56 5.12
CA SER A 403 10.92 30.01 6.32
C SER A 403 10.21 29.67 7.63
N ILE A 404 9.31 30.52 8.11
CA ILE A 404 8.64 30.31 9.40
C ILE A 404 7.15 30.42 9.15
N VAL A 405 6.42 29.34 9.44
CA VAL A 405 5.00 29.22 9.12
C VAL A 405 4.21 28.99 10.40
N ALA A 406 3.22 29.84 10.65
CA ALA A 406 2.25 29.60 11.71
C ALA A 406 1.29 28.48 11.28
N LEU A 407 1.15 27.46 12.12
CA LEU A 407 0.39 26.24 11.81
C LEU A 407 -1.08 26.32 12.24
N GLY A 408 -1.48 27.36 12.96
CA GLY A 408 -2.87 27.52 13.38
C GLY A 408 -3.81 27.77 12.20
N GLU A 409 -5.02 27.24 12.28
CA GLU A 409 -6.03 27.23 11.19
C GLU A 409 -6.28 28.61 10.57
N LYS A 410 -6.24 29.69 11.38
CA LYS A 410 -6.44 31.07 10.91
C LYS A 410 -5.12 31.77 10.57
N GLN A 411 -4.06 31.47 11.32
CA GLN A 411 -2.77 32.15 11.21
C GLN A 411 -2.01 31.73 9.96
N ILE A 412 -2.29 30.55 9.42
CA ILE A 412 -1.56 30.04 8.26
C ILE A 412 -1.78 30.88 7.00
N PHE A 413 -2.97 31.47 6.85
CA PHE A 413 -3.30 32.39 5.75
C PHE A 413 -2.62 33.76 5.88
N ALA A 414 -2.09 34.12 7.05
CA ALA A 414 -1.41 35.39 7.28
C ALA A 414 0.09 35.37 6.88
N THR A 415 0.64 34.20 6.54
CA THR A 415 2.05 34.04 6.13
C THR A 415 2.20 34.37 4.63
N PRO A 416 3.20 35.19 4.22
CA PRO A 416 3.33 35.65 2.83
C PRO A 416 3.55 34.51 1.82
N ILE A 417 2.93 34.66 0.65
CA ILE A 417 2.96 33.72 -0.48
C ILE A 417 4.26 33.90 -1.29
N ARG A 418 4.95 32.81 -1.63
CA ARG A 418 5.82 32.79 -2.81
C ARG A 418 5.03 32.15 -3.94
N SER A 419 4.82 32.86 -5.05
CA SER A 419 4.12 32.31 -6.21
C SER A 419 4.91 31.12 -6.76
N GLY A 420 4.32 29.92 -6.64
CA GLY A 420 4.85 28.69 -7.21
C GLY A 420 4.55 28.64 -8.71
N ASN A 421 5.24 29.42 -9.53
CA ASN A 421 5.21 29.20 -10.97
C ASN A 421 6.07 27.97 -11.31
N LYS A 422 5.57 26.77 -10.99
CA LYS A 422 5.87 25.44 -11.57
C LYS A 422 5.40 24.33 -10.61
N LYS A 423 4.79 23.27 -11.18
CA LYS A 423 4.45 22.02 -10.49
C LYS A 423 5.63 21.56 -9.63
N SER A 424 5.37 21.29 -8.35
CA SER A 424 6.38 20.76 -7.42
C SER A 424 6.32 19.23 -7.45
N PHE A 425 7.46 18.59 -7.66
CA PHE A 425 7.56 17.12 -7.73
C PHE A 425 7.97 16.54 -6.38
N TRP A 426 7.49 15.33 -6.08
CA TRP A 426 7.65 14.63 -4.81
C TRP A 426 7.82 13.13 -5.06
N GLY A 427 8.66 12.46 -4.27
CA GLY A 427 8.74 11.00 -4.31
C GLY A 427 10.15 10.45 -4.07
N PRO A 428 10.25 9.18 -3.62
CA PRO A 428 11.51 8.50 -3.33
C PRO A 428 12.26 8.12 -4.62
N TYR A 429 13.57 8.03 -4.49
CA TYR A 429 14.53 7.55 -5.51
C TYR A 429 14.42 6.05 -5.74
#